data_AF-A0A8J2NID1-F1
#
_entry.id   AF-A0A8J2NID1-F1
#
_cell.length_a   1.000
_cell.length_b   1.000
_cell.length_c   1.000
_cell.angle_alpha   90.00
_cell.angle_beta   90.00
_cell.angle_gamma   90.00
#
_symmetry.space_group_name_H-M   'P 1'
#
loop_
_entity.id
_entity.type
_entity.pdbx_description
1 polymer ?
#
loop_
_entity_poly.entity_id
_entity_poly.type
_entity_poly.pdbx_seq_one_letter_code
_entity_poly.pdbx_strand_id
1 'polypeptide(L)'
;MLTYIVRYLQVLVQAEDGSVGDWMTKNKPNQSKKEDRFFFPNGVATNGIWMWTTPFIIRRSKTESPIAVLVVVTDACFDLNANEQKHFPIIGLILLLSSFFIYNDTKVISETSISTLTQFMHYGQVASQSFEGKAFQRLMFLIRNCNVAGLNHASRNYKLVQDNFEDCKAYLMSEDFIGLDGGITAEFQDPFKAFVVNLVADVVPKRFGSIPASWGTFCYTIKNLVAAFNAEDMHSPTSKLDSVLRIVLNLPEKQHVKKQPHRPQPILNMDLETSGK
;
A
#
# COMPACT_ATOMS: atom_id res chain seq x y z
N MET A 1 1.04 5.20 12.82
CA MET A 1 -0.01 5.47 11.82
C MET A 1 -0.81 4.23 11.44
N LEU A 2 -0.18 3.22 10.82
CA LEU A 2 -0.85 1.98 10.35
C LEU A 2 -1.79 1.34 11.39
N THR A 3 -1.35 1.23 12.64
CA THR A 3 -2.18 0.72 13.75
C THR A 3 -3.50 1.48 13.90
N TYR A 4 -3.50 2.80 13.72
CA TYR A 4 -4.71 3.61 13.80
C TYR A 4 -5.61 3.44 12.57
N ILE A 5 -5.03 3.22 11.39
CA ILE A 5 -5.81 2.92 10.17
C ILE A 5 -6.53 1.58 10.32
N VAL A 6 -5.83 0.53 10.76
CA VAL A 6 -6.44 -0.78 11.04
C VAL A 6 -7.52 -0.67 12.09
N ARG A 7 -7.25 0.06 13.18
CA ARG A 7 -8.23 0.27 14.25
C ARG A 7 -9.49 0.97 13.73
N TYR A 8 -9.34 2.00 12.91
CA TYR A 8 -10.47 2.66 12.27
C TYR A 8 -11.27 1.68 11.39
N LEU A 9 -10.60 0.87 10.56
CA LEU A 9 -11.25 -0.13 9.71
C LEU A 9 -11.98 -1.20 10.53
N GLN A 10 -11.41 -1.67 11.64
CA GLN A 10 -12.04 -2.63 12.54
C GLN A 10 -13.35 -2.06 13.12
N VAL A 11 -13.34 -0.82 13.59
CA VAL A 11 -14.53 -0.15 14.13
C VAL A 11 -15.55 0.11 13.02
N LEU A 12 -15.09 0.54 11.83
CA LEU A 12 -15.96 0.82 10.69
C LEU A 12 -16.72 -0.42 10.22
N VAL A 13 -16.07 -1.59 10.18
CA VAL A 13 -16.71 -2.85 9.76
C VAL A 13 -17.74 -3.34 10.79
N GLN A 14 -17.61 -2.95 12.06
CA GLN A 14 -18.54 -3.29 13.13
C GLN A 14 -19.72 -2.31 13.24
N ALA A 15 -19.60 -1.10 12.69
CA ALA A 15 -20.63 -0.07 12.77
C ALA A 15 -21.79 -0.36 11.80
N GLU A 16 -22.98 -0.66 12.32
CA GLU A 16 -24.17 -0.97 11.50
C GLU A 16 -24.70 0.23 10.70
N ASP A 17 -24.52 1.44 11.22
CA ASP A 17 -24.94 2.71 10.63
C ASP A 17 -23.79 3.49 9.95
N GLY A 18 -22.57 2.93 9.97
CA GLY A 18 -21.35 3.60 9.50
C GLY A 18 -20.80 4.66 10.47
N SER A 19 -21.41 4.84 11.65
CA SER A 19 -20.94 5.76 12.69
C SER A 19 -19.84 5.13 13.52
N VAL A 20 -18.61 5.59 13.29
CA VAL A 20 -17.38 5.04 13.89
C VAL A 20 -17.08 5.55 15.31
N GLY A 21 -17.92 6.43 15.86
CA GLY A 21 -17.76 6.96 17.22
C GLY A 21 -16.34 7.48 17.54
N ASP A 22 -15.95 7.45 18.81
CA ASP A 22 -14.58 7.76 19.21
C ASP A 22 -13.67 6.53 19.05
N TRP A 23 -13.35 6.25 17.79
CA TRP A 23 -12.51 5.13 17.40
C TRP A 23 -11.06 5.27 17.88
N MET A 24 -10.58 6.49 18.19
CA MET A 24 -9.16 6.77 18.50
C MET A 24 -8.82 6.70 19.99
N THR A 25 -9.68 7.19 20.89
CA THR A 25 -9.33 7.30 22.32
C THR A 25 -10.00 6.25 23.19
N LYS A 26 -11.27 5.89 22.90
CA LYS A 26 -12.07 4.98 23.76
C LYS A 26 -11.80 3.50 23.53
N ASN A 27 -11.53 3.11 22.30
CA ASN A 27 -11.17 1.73 21.96
C ASN A 27 -9.68 1.45 22.18
N LYS A 28 -9.09 1.88 23.32
CA LYS A 28 -7.70 1.50 23.63
C LYS A 28 -7.63 -0.01 23.43
N PRO A 29 -6.77 -0.53 22.53
CA PRO A 29 -6.73 -1.95 22.27
C PRO A 29 -6.58 -2.63 23.62
N ASN A 30 -7.34 -3.70 23.84
CA ASN A 30 -7.06 -4.55 24.98
C ASN A 30 -5.60 -4.99 24.77
N GLN A 31 -4.65 -4.35 25.47
CA GLN A 31 -3.23 -4.54 25.20
C GLN A 31 -2.81 -6.00 25.39
N SER A 32 -3.68 -6.80 26.03
CA SER A 32 -3.62 -8.25 26.21
C SER A 32 -3.93 -9.08 24.95
N LYS A 33 -4.68 -8.59 23.96
CA LYS A 33 -5.00 -9.35 22.75
C LYS A 33 -3.96 -9.10 21.66
N LYS A 34 -3.20 -10.15 21.31
CA LYS A 34 -2.16 -10.10 20.27
C LYS A 34 -2.71 -9.80 18.86
N GLU A 35 -4.01 -9.90 18.66
CA GLU A 35 -4.67 -9.78 17.35
C GLU A 35 -4.96 -8.32 16.95
N ASP A 36 -4.87 -7.37 17.89
CA ASP A 36 -5.22 -5.96 17.68
C ASP A 36 -4.02 -5.05 17.38
N ARG A 37 -2.83 -5.62 17.17
CA ARG A 37 -1.61 -4.87 16.85
C ARG A 37 -0.89 -5.50 15.67
N PHE A 38 -0.31 -4.65 14.81
CA PHE A 38 0.84 -5.07 14.01
C PHE A 38 1.98 -5.39 14.96
N PHE A 39 2.24 -6.68 15.18
CA PHE A 39 3.43 -7.13 15.87
C PHE A 39 4.61 -7.05 14.91
N PHE A 40 5.45 -6.03 15.07
CA PHE A 40 6.83 -6.08 14.63
C PHE A 40 7.60 -6.79 15.75
N PRO A 41 8.04 -8.05 15.59
CA PRO A 41 8.79 -8.72 16.64
C PRO A 41 10.05 -7.91 16.92
N ASN A 42 10.18 -7.36 18.13
CA ASN A 42 11.39 -6.73 18.67
C ASN A 42 12.02 -5.58 17.85
N GLY A 43 11.24 -4.86 17.03
CA GLY A 43 11.80 -3.81 16.15
C GLY A 43 12.70 -4.36 15.04
N VAL A 44 12.64 -5.67 14.76
CA VAL A 44 13.36 -6.31 13.67
C VAL A 44 12.70 -5.92 12.35
N ALA A 45 13.53 -5.41 11.44
CA ALA A 45 13.16 -5.09 10.07
C ALA A 45 12.42 -6.28 9.43
N THR A 46 11.22 -6.00 8.96
CA THR A 46 10.32 -6.99 8.36
C THR A 46 10.69 -7.17 6.90
N ASN A 47 11.65 -8.04 6.57
CA ASN A 47 12.01 -8.28 5.16
C ASN A 47 10.78 -8.69 4.33
N GLY A 48 10.45 -7.91 3.29
CA GLY A 48 9.41 -8.25 2.32
C GLY A 48 8.09 -7.48 2.42
N ILE A 49 7.00 -8.15 2.03
CA ILE A 49 5.64 -7.60 1.95
C ILE A 49 4.75 -8.35 2.94
N TRP A 50 4.06 -7.61 3.79
CA TRP A 50 3.17 -8.10 4.84
C TRP A 50 1.76 -7.65 4.56
N MET A 51 0.79 -8.55 4.72
CA MET A 51 -0.62 -8.27 4.48
C MET A 51 -1.43 -8.58 5.73
N TRP A 52 -2.45 -7.75 6.00
CA TRP A 52 -3.41 -8.07 7.05
C TRP A 52 -4.20 -9.33 6.66
N THR A 53 -4.31 -10.29 7.58
CA THR A 53 -4.78 -11.66 7.27
C THR A 53 -6.22 -11.72 6.78
N THR A 54 -7.07 -10.79 7.23
CA THR A 54 -8.51 -10.78 6.90
C THR A 54 -8.88 -9.45 6.24
N PRO A 55 -9.30 -9.43 4.96
CA PRO A 55 -9.73 -8.20 4.31
C PRO A 55 -10.90 -7.53 5.04
N PHE A 56 -10.87 -6.19 5.13
CA PHE A 56 -11.96 -5.40 5.71
C PHE A 56 -13.04 -5.17 4.66
N ILE A 57 -14.26 -5.64 4.90
CA ILE A 57 -15.37 -5.46 3.95
C ILE A 57 -16.10 -4.17 4.29
N ILE A 58 -15.84 -3.11 3.53
CA ILE A 58 -16.47 -1.80 3.71
C ILE A 58 -17.67 -1.64 2.78
N ARG A 59 -18.73 -1.01 3.27
CA ARG A 59 -19.92 -0.66 2.48
C ARG A 59 -20.18 0.83 2.62
N ARG A 60 -20.10 1.57 1.51
CA ARG A 60 -20.25 3.03 1.48
C ARG A 60 -21.71 3.48 1.46
N SER A 61 -22.56 2.68 0.81
CA SER A 61 -24.00 2.94 0.75
C SER A 61 -24.76 1.61 0.65
N LYS A 62 -26.06 1.63 0.94
CA LYS A 62 -26.91 0.43 0.83
C LYS A 62 -26.96 -0.10 -0.61
N THR A 63 -26.78 0.77 -1.60
CA THR A 63 -26.91 0.45 -3.03
C THR A 63 -25.57 0.07 -3.69
N GLU A 64 -24.43 0.46 -3.13
CA GLU A 64 -23.12 0.09 -3.68
C GLU A 64 -22.67 -1.32 -3.30
N SER A 65 -21.93 -1.94 -4.21
CA SER A 65 -21.23 -3.20 -3.94
C SER A 65 -20.17 -2.99 -2.85
N PRO A 66 -20.04 -3.92 -1.89
CA PRO A 66 -19.03 -3.82 -0.86
C PRO A 66 -17.62 -3.93 -1.45
N ILE A 67 -16.68 -3.22 -0.85
CA ILE A 67 -15.27 -3.22 -1.26
C ILE A 67 -14.48 -4.01 -0.20
N ALA A 68 -13.65 -4.94 -0.65
CA ALA A 68 -12.67 -5.60 0.20
C ALA A 68 -11.39 -4.75 0.26
N VAL A 69 -11.05 -4.26 1.45
CA VAL A 69 -9.83 -3.48 1.72
C VAL A 69 -8.79 -4.40 2.32
N LEU A 70 -7.69 -4.59 1.58
CA LEU A 70 -6.51 -5.29 2.06
C LEU A 70 -5.45 -4.26 2.46
N VAL A 71 -5.02 -4.33 3.71
CA VAL A 71 -3.93 -3.47 4.20
C VAL A 71 -2.61 -4.20 3.98
N VAL A 72 -1.72 -3.57 3.21
CA VAL A 72 -0.40 -4.11 2.84
C VAL A 72 0.68 -3.17 3.37
N VAL A 73 1.77 -3.74 3.85
CA VAL A 73 2.89 -3.04 4.48
C VAL A 73 4.18 -3.63 3.95
N THR A 74 5.15 -2.78 3.65
CA THR A 74 6.50 -3.20 3.29
C THR A 74 7.44 -3.10 4.48
N ASP A 75 8.62 -3.70 4.35
CA ASP A 75 9.72 -3.53 5.31
C ASP A 75 9.93 -2.09 5.79
N ALA A 76 10.31 -1.90 7.05
CA ALA A 76 10.81 -0.61 7.55
C ALA A 76 12.14 -0.21 6.88
N CYS A 77 12.92 -1.18 6.36
CA CYS A 77 14.09 -0.94 5.50
C CYS A 77 13.71 -0.69 4.03
N PHE A 78 12.43 -0.64 3.69
CA PHE A 78 11.97 -0.26 2.35
C PHE A 78 12.21 1.23 2.16
N ASP A 79 13.34 1.55 1.56
CA ASP A 79 13.72 2.91 1.22
C ASP A 79 13.72 3.07 -0.29
N LEU A 80 12.85 3.94 -0.81
CA LEU A 80 12.86 4.29 -2.24
C LEU A 80 14.15 5.03 -2.65
N ASN A 81 14.96 5.47 -1.67
CA ASN A 81 16.30 6.01 -1.88
C ASN A 81 17.40 4.94 -1.93
N ALA A 82 17.12 3.71 -1.46
CA ALA A 82 18.13 2.66 -1.48
C ALA A 82 18.37 2.24 -2.93
N ASN A 83 19.54 2.55 -3.46
CA ASN A 83 19.98 2.15 -4.79
C ASN A 83 20.36 0.64 -4.85
N GLU A 84 19.79 -0.17 -3.95
CA GLU A 84 20.07 -1.59 -3.84
C GLU A 84 19.10 -2.38 -4.72
N GLN A 85 19.63 -3.07 -5.72
CA GLN A 85 18.86 -3.85 -6.70
C GLN A 85 17.88 -4.85 -6.07
N LYS A 86 18.12 -5.28 -4.83
CA LYS A 86 17.25 -6.19 -4.07
C LYS A 86 15.86 -5.60 -3.75
N HIS A 87 15.72 -4.28 -3.66
CA HIS A 87 14.44 -3.64 -3.31
C HIS A 87 13.56 -3.35 -4.52
N PHE A 88 14.16 -3.20 -5.70
CA PHE A 88 13.46 -2.85 -6.93
C PHE A 88 12.30 -3.82 -7.27
N PRO A 89 12.45 -5.16 -7.14
CA PRO A 89 11.35 -6.10 -7.25
C PRO A 89 10.16 -5.84 -6.31
N ILE A 90 10.46 -5.59 -5.02
CA ILE A 90 9.45 -5.35 -4.00
C ILE A 90 8.71 -4.04 -4.28
N ILE A 91 9.43 -3.00 -4.71
CA ILE A 91 8.86 -1.69 -5.09
C ILE A 91 7.89 -1.88 -6.26
N GLY A 92 8.30 -2.58 -7.31
CA GLY A 92 7.43 -2.84 -8.45
C GLY A 92 6.19 -3.66 -8.10
N LEU A 93 6.35 -4.71 -7.28
CA LEU A 93 5.24 -5.51 -6.78
C LEU A 93 4.24 -4.66 -6.02
N ILE A 94 4.69 -3.88 -5.02
CA ILE A 94 3.76 -3.12 -4.18
C ILE A 94 3.04 -2.03 -4.98
N LEU A 95 3.74 -1.35 -5.90
CA LEU A 95 3.12 -0.35 -6.77
C LEU A 95 2.06 -0.98 -7.69
N LEU A 96 2.36 -2.14 -8.28
CA LEU A 96 1.42 -2.83 -9.17
C LEU A 96 0.25 -3.48 -8.45
N LEU A 97 0.43 -3.94 -7.22
CA LEU A 97 -0.63 -4.54 -6.41
C LEU A 97 -1.52 -3.50 -5.75
N SER A 98 -0.99 -2.31 -5.47
CA SER A 98 -1.74 -1.25 -4.79
C SER A 98 -2.77 -0.60 -5.71
N SER A 99 -3.97 -0.37 -5.17
CA SER A 99 -4.94 0.57 -5.74
C SER A 99 -4.74 1.98 -5.15
N PHE A 100 -4.21 2.03 -3.93
CA PHE A 100 -3.83 3.24 -3.23
C PHE A 100 -2.49 3.01 -2.53
N PHE A 101 -1.44 3.63 -3.06
CA PHE A 101 -0.10 3.57 -2.50
C PHE A 101 0.19 4.81 -1.67
N ILE A 102 0.65 4.62 -0.42
CA ILE A 102 1.03 5.71 0.48
C ILE A 102 2.55 5.71 0.58
N TYR A 103 3.20 6.69 -0.05
CA TYR A 103 4.62 6.93 0.15
C TYR A 103 4.82 7.78 1.40
N ASN A 104 5.28 7.15 2.48
CA ASN A 104 5.50 7.80 3.76
C ASN A 104 6.99 8.15 3.94
N ASP A 105 7.28 9.44 4.10
CA ASP A 105 8.63 9.94 4.33
C ASP A 105 8.66 10.98 5.46
N THR A 106 9.86 11.34 5.93
CA THR A 106 10.06 12.31 7.01
C THR A 106 10.85 13.51 6.49
N LYS A 107 10.40 14.72 6.85
CA LYS A 107 10.89 16.05 6.48
C LYS A 107 10.70 16.44 5.02
N VAL A 108 11.18 15.62 4.08
CA VAL A 108 11.21 15.95 2.65
C VAL A 108 10.88 14.74 1.79
N ILE A 109 10.37 14.98 0.57
CA ILE A 109 10.43 13.99 -0.50
C ILE A 109 11.79 14.10 -1.14
N SER A 110 12.62 13.07 -1.09
CA SER A 110 13.93 13.04 -1.75
C SER A 110 13.81 12.99 -3.29
N GLU A 111 14.82 13.53 -3.98
CA GLU A 111 14.90 13.44 -5.44
C GLU A 111 15.12 11.99 -5.91
N THR A 112 15.86 11.19 -5.16
CA THR A 112 16.08 9.77 -5.48
C THR A 112 14.75 8.99 -5.46
N SER A 113 13.90 9.17 -4.46
CA SER A 113 12.59 8.51 -4.44
C SER A 113 11.70 8.93 -5.60
N ILE A 114 11.74 10.21 -5.99
CA ILE A 114 11.04 10.68 -7.20
C ILE A 114 11.61 10.03 -8.46
N SER A 115 12.94 9.93 -8.58
CA SER A 115 13.60 9.26 -9.69
C SER A 115 13.18 7.78 -9.78
N THR A 116 13.21 7.06 -8.66
CA THR A 116 12.76 5.68 -8.55
C THR A 116 11.29 5.54 -8.97
N LEU A 117 10.38 6.35 -8.40
CA LEU A 117 8.97 6.35 -8.79
C LEU A 117 8.81 6.62 -10.29
N THR A 118 9.47 7.65 -10.81
CA THR A 118 9.44 8.01 -12.24
C THR A 118 9.91 6.86 -13.13
N GLN A 119 10.93 6.12 -12.72
CA GLN A 119 11.40 4.93 -13.44
C GLN A 119 10.30 3.85 -13.52
N PHE A 120 9.61 3.56 -12.40
CA PHE A 120 8.47 2.64 -12.40
C PHE A 120 7.29 3.17 -13.22
N MET A 121 7.05 4.48 -13.21
CA MET A 121 6.00 5.10 -14.03
C MET A 121 6.29 4.92 -15.51
N HIS A 122 7.55 5.12 -15.93
CA HIS A 122 7.95 4.90 -17.32
C HIS A 122 7.71 3.45 -17.74
N TYR A 123 8.05 2.47 -16.89
CA TYR A 123 7.74 1.07 -17.14
C TYR A 123 6.24 0.81 -17.24
N GLY A 124 5.45 1.38 -16.33
CA GLY A 124 4.00 1.32 -16.39
C GLY A 124 3.43 1.91 -17.68
N GLN A 125 3.96 3.04 -18.16
CA GLN A 125 3.53 3.68 -19.42
C GLN A 125 3.85 2.82 -20.64
N VAL A 126 5.08 2.28 -20.74
CA VAL A 126 5.46 1.38 -21.83
C VAL A 126 4.54 0.17 -21.88
N ALA A 127 4.22 -0.39 -20.71
CA ALA A 127 3.27 -1.49 -20.61
C ALA A 127 1.82 -1.07 -20.92
N SER A 128 1.45 0.18 -20.62
CA SER A 128 0.12 0.73 -20.91
C SER A 128 -0.12 1.07 -22.38
N GLN A 129 0.88 0.95 -23.26
CA GLN A 129 0.65 1.09 -24.71
C GLN A 129 -0.32 0.05 -25.27
N SER A 130 -0.61 -1.03 -24.52
CA SER A 130 -1.54 -2.09 -24.91
C SER A 130 -2.97 -1.94 -24.36
N PHE A 131 -3.27 -0.92 -23.55
CA PHE A 131 -4.63 -0.71 -22.99
C PHE A 131 -4.90 0.76 -22.65
N GLU A 132 -6.17 1.17 -22.62
CA GLU A 132 -6.54 2.53 -22.19
C GLU A 132 -6.43 2.68 -20.66
N GLY A 133 -5.59 3.60 -20.20
CA GLY A 133 -5.49 3.98 -18.78
C GLY A 133 -4.06 4.17 -18.29
N LYS A 134 -3.91 4.45 -16.98
CA LYS A 134 -2.60 4.51 -16.30
C LYS A 134 -2.38 3.20 -15.54
N ALA A 135 -1.14 2.70 -15.54
CA ALA A 135 -0.78 1.46 -14.82
C ALA A 135 -0.97 1.56 -13.28
N PHE A 136 -0.91 2.78 -12.73
CA PHE A 136 -1.00 3.02 -11.29
C PHE A 136 -2.17 3.96 -10.99
N GLN A 137 -2.96 3.59 -9.98
CA GLN A 137 -4.23 4.26 -9.66
C GLN A 137 -4.01 5.49 -8.78
N ARG A 138 -3.77 5.31 -7.47
CA ARG A 138 -3.62 6.42 -6.52
C ARG A 138 -2.29 6.41 -5.80
N LEU A 139 -1.67 7.59 -5.72
CA LEU A 139 -0.50 7.86 -4.87
C LEU A 139 -0.85 8.94 -3.84
N MET A 140 -0.49 8.70 -2.58
CA MET A 140 -0.45 9.73 -1.55
C MET A 140 0.97 9.87 -1.03
N PHE A 141 1.54 11.07 -1.16
CA PHE A 141 2.71 11.47 -0.39
C PHE A 141 2.28 11.79 1.03
N LEU A 142 2.84 11.11 2.00
CA LEU A 142 2.68 11.42 3.40
C LEU A 142 4.02 11.90 3.96
N ILE A 143 4.15 13.20 4.20
CA ILE A 143 5.40 13.79 4.69
C ILE A 143 5.24 14.20 6.13
N ARG A 144 6.00 13.56 7.01
CA ARG A 144 5.96 13.80 8.47
C ARG A 144 7.04 14.78 8.87
N ASN A 145 6.82 15.54 9.95
CA ASN A 145 7.83 16.42 10.56
C ASN A 145 8.47 17.40 9.55
N CYS A 146 7.70 17.89 8.57
CA CYS A 146 8.19 18.85 7.58
C CYS A 146 8.11 20.28 8.11
N ASN A 147 9.14 21.08 7.82
CA ASN A 147 9.13 22.54 7.99
C ASN A 147 8.74 23.23 6.67
N VAL A 148 8.69 24.57 6.65
CA VAL A 148 8.34 25.36 5.45
C VAL A 148 9.24 25.04 4.24
N ALA A 149 10.54 24.83 4.47
CA ALA A 149 11.47 24.48 3.38
C ALA A 149 11.19 23.07 2.84
N GLY A 150 10.94 22.11 3.71
CA GLY A 150 10.57 20.75 3.33
C GLY A 150 9.22 20.68 2.62
N LEU A 151 8.28 21.54 3.00
CA LEU A 151 7.00 21.72 2.32
C LEU A 151 7.17 22.22 0.88
N ASN A 152 7.99 23.25 0.69
CA ASN A 152 8.30 23.77 -0.66
C ASN A 152 9.01 22.72 -1.51
N HIS A 153 9.91 21.95 -0.91
CA HIS A 153 10.60 20.84 -1.59
C HIS A 153 9.62 19.73 -2.00
N ALA A 154 8.78 19.27 -1.06
CA ALA A 154 7.77 18.26 -1.32
C ALA A 154 6.79 18.72 -2.42
N SER A 155 6.37 19.98 -2.39
CA SER A 155 5.46 20.54 -3.40
C SER A 155 6.06 20.56 -4.81
N ARG A 156 7.37 20.85 -4.95
CA ARG A 156 8.06 20.79 -6.25
C ARG A 156 8.18 19.34 -6.74
N ASN A 157 8.60 18.44 -5.86
CA ASN A 157 8.81 17.03 -6.19
C ASN A 157 7.51 16.30 -6.52
N TYR A 158 6.43 16.62 -5.80
CA TYR A 158 5.09 16.16 -6.09
C TYR A 158 4.65 16.49 -7.54
N LYS A 159 4.92 17.72 -8.01
CA LYS A 159 4.56 18.16 -9.37
C LYS A 159 5.24 17.34 -10.47
N LEU A 160 6.39 16.72 -10.20
CA LEU A 160 7.10 15.91 -11.19
C LEU A 160 6.42 14.57 -11.46
N VAL A 161 5.65 14.05 -10.51
CA VAL A 161 5.06 12.70 -10.60
C VAL A 161 3.54 12.68 -10.61
N GLN A 162 2.87 13.77 -10.22
CA GLN A 162 1.41 13.84 -10.10
C GLN A 162 0.70 13.39 -11.39
N ASP A 163 1.23 13.77 -12.56
CA ASP A 163 0.60 13.50 -13.85
C ASP A 163 0.73 12.03 -14.28
N ASN A 164 1.51 11.23 -13.56
CA ASN A 164 1.70 9.81 -13.87
C ASN A 164 0.69 8.90 -13.13
N PHE A 165 -0.05 9.41 -12.14
CA PHE A 165 -1.10 8.67 -11.43
C PHE A 165 -2.50 9.13 -11.85
N GLU A 166 -3.53 8.30 -11.71
CA GLU A 166 -4.90 8.73 -11.97
C GLU A 166 -5.37 9.78 -10.95
N ASP A 167 -4.97 9.58 -9.68
CA ASP A 167 -5.14 10.53 -8.59
C ASP A 167 -3.84 10.57 -7.79
N CYS A 168 -3.33 11.78 -7.55
CA CYS A 168 -2.15 11.99 -6.72
C CYS A 168 -2.49 13.02 -5.67
N LYS A 169 -2.14 12.76 -4.42
CA LYS A 169 -2.38 13.66 -3.29
C LYS A 169 -1.12 13.80 -2.46
N ALA A 170 -0.97 14.94 -1.80
CA ALA A 170 0.05 15.14 -0.78
C ALA A 170 -0.64 15.50 0.54
N TYR A 171 -0.26 14.79 1.60
CA TYR A 171 -0.66 15.05 2.96
C TYR A 171 0.59 15.35 3.80
N LEU A 172 0.53 16.45 4.53
CA LEU A 172 1.67 17.01 5.24
C LEU A 172 1.30 16.97 6.73
N MET A 173 2.13 16.29 7.52
CA MET A 173 2.00 16.24 8.97
C MET A 173 3.10 17.12 9.56
N SER A 174 2.71 18.26 10.13
CA SER A 174 3.63 19.15 10.84
C SER A 174 4.08 18.53 12.16
N GLU A 175 5.38 18.57 12.44
CA GLU A 175 6.07 18.14 13.68
C GLU A 175 5.74 16.75 14.26
N ASP A 176 6.54 16.31 15.24
CA ASP A 176 6.40 15.01 15.89
C ASP A 176 5.07 14.95 16.67
N PHE A 177 4.04 14.40 16.03
CA PHE A 177 2.73 14.20 16.65
C PHE A 177 2.71 13.04 17.65
N ILE A 178 3.81 12.30 17.79
CA ILE A 178 3.95 11.23 18.77
C ILE A 178 4.41 11.86 20.09
N GLY A 179 3.53 11.83 21.09
CA GLY A 179 3.82 12.28 22.44
C GLY A 179 4.83 11.37 23.15
N LEU A 180 5.33 11.83 24.30
CA LEU A 180 6.29 11.09 25.13
C LEU A 180 5.76 9.72 25.60
N ASP A 181 4.44 9.53 25.59
CA ASP A 181 3.75 8.27 25.93
C ASP A 181 3.61 7.31 24.74
N GLY A 182 4.13 7.68 23.56
CA GLY A 182 3.96 6.95 22.30
C GLY A 182 2.57 7.12 21.68
N GLY A 183 1.69 7.94 22.27
CA GLY A 183 0.37 8.28 21.77
C GLY A 183 0.39 9.46 20.80
N ILE A 184 -0.74 9.77 20.17
CA ILE A 184 -0.88 11.00 19.38
C ILE A 184 -1.19 12.16 20.33
N THR A 185 -0.40 13.23 20.26
CA THR A 185 -0.60 14.45 21.06
C THR A 185 -1.99 15.04 20.82
N ALA A 186 -2.60 15.60 21.87
CA ALA A 186 -3.99 16.05 21.83
C ALA A 186 -4.28 17.03 20.67
N GLU A 187 -3.36 17.95 20.40
CA GLU A 187 -3.43 18.91 19.30
C GLU A 187 -3.51 18.25 17.92
N PHE A 188 -2.89 17.09 17.74
CA PHE A 188 -2.85 16.37 16.47
C PHE A 188 -3.92 15.30 16.31
N GLN A 189 -4.70 15.01 17.35
CA GLN A 189 -5.71 13.96 17.29
C GLN A 189 -6.79 14.26 16.26
N ASP A 190 -7.35 15.47 16.24
CA ASP A 190 -8.45 15.79 15.32
C ASP A 190 -8.00 15.90 13.86
N PRO A 191 -6.87 16.57 13.53
CA PRO A 191 -6.29 16.51 12.19
C PRO A 191 -6.00 15.08 11.74
N PHE A 192 -5.43 14.25 12.61
CA PHE A 192 -5.12 12.87 12.29
C PHE A 192 -6.37 11.99 12.15
N LYS A 193 -7.45 12.26 12.92
CA LYS A 193 -8.75 11.59 12.74
C LYS A 193 -9.31 11.89 11.36
N ALA A 194 -9.35 13.17 10.99
CA ALA A 194 -9.85 13.60 9.68
C ALA A 194 -9.02 12.97 8.55
N PHE A 195 -7.70 12.91 8.70
CA PHE A 195 -6.81 12.22 7.77
C PHE A 195 -7.19 10.75 7.57
N VAL A 196 -7.36 9.97 8.63
CA VAL A 196 -7.68 8.53 8.51
C VAL A 196 -9.06 8.32 7.88
N VAL A 197 -10.06 9.13 8.24
CA VAL A 197 -11.40 9.08 7.64
C VAL A 197 -11.32 9.34 6.14
N ASN A 198 -10.65 10.42 5.74
CA ASN A 198 -10.47 10.77 4.33
C ASN A 198 -9.68 9.71 3.56
N LEU A 199 -8.63 9.16 4.18
CA LEU A 199 -7.82 8.10 3.59
C LEU A 199 -8.66 6.88 3.24
N VAL A 200 -9.53 6.43 4.15
CA VAL A 200 -10.40 5.26 3.93
C VAL A 200 -11.52 5.56 2.94
N ALA A 201 -12.07 6.77 2.96
CA ALA A 201 -13.03 7.24 1.96
C ALA A 201 -12.42 7.26 0.54
N ASP A 202 -11.13 7.58 0.43
CA ASP A 202 -10.36 7.61 -0.81
C ASP A 202 -9.83 6.24 -1.28
N VAL A 203 -10.11 5.15 -0.58
CA VAL A 203 -9.76 3.82 -1.12
C VAL A 203 -10.56 3.55 -2.40
N VAL A 204 -9.98 2.87 -3.37
CA VAL A 204 -10.71 2.43 -4.58
C VAL A 204 -10.47 0.96 -4.85
N PRO A 205 -11.40 0.26 -5.51
CA PRO A 205 -11.16 -1.08 -6.00
C PRO A 205 -9.90 -1.11 -6.86
N LYS A 206 -9.04 -2.12 -6.63
CA LYS A 206 -7.90 -2.38 -7.50
C LYS A 206 -8.39 -2.64 -8.92
N ARG A 207 -7.73 -2.05 -9.91
CA ARG A 207 -7.91 -2.37 -11.32
C ARG A 207 -6.63 -2.92 -11.91
N PHE A 208 -6.79 -3.85 -12.85
CA PHE A 208 -5.75 -4.26 -13.77
C PHE A 208 -6.24 -3.86 -15.16
N GLY A 209 -5.58 -2.88 -15.77
CA GLY A 209 -6.16 -2.13 -16.89
C GLY A 209 -7.42 -1.36 -16.46
N SER A 210 -8.47 -1.45 -17.27
CA SER A 210 -9.76 -0.80 -17.02
C SER A 210 -10.70 -1.60 -16.11
N ILE A 211 -10.36 -2.84 -15.76
CA ILE A 211 -11.27 -3.78 -15.10
C ILE A 211 -11.03 -3.83 -13.59
N PRO A 212 -12.05 -3.61 -12.74
CA PRO A 212 -12.00 -3.90 -11.30
C PRO A 212 -11.65 -5.36 -11.01
N ALA A 213 -10.61 -5.56 -10.21
CA ALA A 213 -10.15 -6.88 -9.79
C ALA A 213 -11.11 -7.46 -8.75
N SER A 214 -11.69 -8.62 -9.06
CA SER A 214 -12.31 -9.48 -8.06
C SER A 214 -11.26 -10.06 -7.12
N TRP A 215 -11.67 -10.61 -5.97
CA TRP A 215 -10.75 -11.34 -5.08
C TRP A 215 -10.03 -12.48 -5.81
N GLY A 216 -10.74 -13.24 -6.63
CA GLY A 216 -10.16 -14.34 -7.41
C GLY A 216 -9.10 -13.86 -8.41
N THR A 217 -9.41 -12.77 -9.13
CA THR A 217 -8.47 -12.12 -10.05
C THR A 217 -7.24 -11.61 -9.29
N PHE A 218 -7.44 -10.93 -8.16
CA PHE A 218 -6.34 -10.39 -7.35
C PHE A 218 -5.40 -11.48 -6.83
N CYS A 219 -5.93 -12.58 -6.26
CA CYS A 219 -5.12 -13.72 -5.83
C CYS A 219 -4.38 -14.38 -6.99
N TYR A 220 -5.04 -14.54 -8.14
CA TYR A 220 -4.41 -15.07 -9.35
C TYR A 220 -3.24 -14.17 -9.78
N THR A 221 -3.45 -12.86 -9.81
CA THR A 221 -2.40 -11.90 -10.20
C THR A 221 -1.22 -11.95 -9.24
N ILE A 222 -1.42 -11.93 -7.92
CA ILE A 222 -0.34 -12.06 -6.94
C ILE A 222 0.48 -13.33 -7.20
N LYS A 223 -0.19 -14.47 -7.39
CA LYS A 223 0.51 -15.75 -7.60
C LYS A 223 1.40 -15.72 -8.83
N ASN A 224 0.92 -15.18 -9.94
CA ASN A 224 1.69 -15.09 -11.17
C ASN A 224 2.82 -14.04 -11.08
N LEU A 225 2.57 -12.93 -10.38
CA LEU A 225 3.59 -11.92 -10.12
C LEU A 225 4.75 -12.49 -9.31
N VAL A 226 4.47 -13.17 -8.20
CA VAL A 226 5.50 -13.81 -7.37
C VAL A 226 6.29 -14.86 -8.16
N ALA A 227 5.61 -15.69 -8.96
CA ALA A 227 6.27 -16.66 -9.81
C ALA A 227 7.22 -16.00 -10.83
N ALA A 228 6.79 -14.90 -11.46
CA ALA A 228 7.62 -14.16 -12.40
C ALA A 228 8.85 -13.52 -11.74
N PHE A 229 8.71 -12.98 -10.52
CA PHE A 229 9.85 -12.41 -9.79
C PHE A 229 10.88 -13.46 -9.35
N ASN A 230 10.42 -14.69 -9.10
CA ASN A 230 11.25 -15.81 -8.69
C ASN A 230 11.88 -16.58 -9.87
N ALA A 231 11.51 -16.29 -11.12
CA ALA A 231 12.12 -16.93 -12.28
C ALA A 231 13.62 -16.55 -12.39
N GLU A 232 14.49 -17.56 -12.42
CA GLU A 232 15.96 -17.42 -12.41
C GLU A 232 16.51 -16.76 -13.68
N ASP A 233 15.78 -16.88 -14.80
CA ASP A 233 16.17 -16.44 -16.14
C ASP A 233 16.23 -14.91 -16.31
N MET A 234 15.85 -14.16 -15.27
CA MET A 234 15.69 -12.71 -15.33
C MET A 234 16.85 -11.99 -14.67
N HIS A 235 17.86 -11.67 -15.46
CA HIS A 235 19.13 -11.09 -15.01
C HIS A 235 19.07 -9.64 -14.53
N SER A 236 18.00 -8.87 -14.81
CA SER A 236 17.89 -7.47 -14.38
C SER A 236 16.53 -7.17 -13.73
N PRO A 237 16.47 -6.22 -12.77
CA PRO A 237 15.21 -5.78 -12.19
C PRO A 237 14.22 -5.25 -13.23
N THR A 238 14.72 -4.60 -14.28
CA THR A 238 13.92 -4.10 -15.41
C THR A 238 13.27 -5.24 -16.20
N SER A 239 14.00 -6.32 -16.47
CA SER A 239 13.40 -7.46 -17.18
C SER A 239 12.32 -8.11 -16.33
N LYS A 240 12.56 -8.32 -15.03
CA LYS A 240 11.55 -8.84 -14.08
C LYS A 240 10.25 -8.04 -14.13
N LEU A 241 10.35 -6.72 -14.18
CA LEU A 241 9.20 -5.82 -14.28
C LEU A 241 8.47 -5.89 -15.61
N ASP A 242 9.19 -6.00 -16.72
CA ASP A 242 8.55 -6.13 -18.04
C ASP A 242 7.70 -7.40 -18.13
N SER A 243 8.21 -8.56 -17.69
CA SER A 243 7.41 -9.80 -17.66
C SER A 243 6.20 -9.71 -16.73
N VAL A 244 6.38 -9.08 -15.57
CA VAL A 244 5.33 -8.83 -14.58
C VAL A 244 4.22 -7.97 -15.16
N LEU A 245 4.58 -6.88 -15.82
CA LEU A 245 3.65 -6.00 -16.51
C LEU A 245 2.92 -6.77 -17.61
N ARG A 246 3.62 -7.56 -18.43
CA ARG A 246 2.96 -8.41 -19.45
C ARG A 246 1.98 -9.41 -18.83
N ILE A 247 2.27 -10.00 -17.67
CA ILE A 247 1.36 -10.93 -16.99
C ILE A 247 0.10 -10.21 -16.53
N VAL A 248 0.25 -9.08 -15.86
CA VAL A 248 -0.88 -8.28 -15.34
C VAL A 248 -1.79 -7.81 -16.47
N LEU A 249 -1.20 -7.51 -17.62
CA LEU A 249 -1.90 -6.91 -18.76
C LEU A 249 -2.46 -7.93 -19.76
N ASN A 250 -1.96 -9.16 -19.76
CA ASN A 250 -2.51 -10.27 -20.53
C ASN A 250 -3.44 -11.18 -19.70
N LEU A 251 -3.92 -10.71 -18.54
CA LEU A 251 -4.90 -11.45 -17.75
C LEU A 251 -6.19 -11.64 -18.57
N PRO A 252 -6.65 -12.89 -18.79
CA PRO A 252 -7.85 -13.13 -19.58
C PRO A 252 -9.07 -12.48 -18.91
N GLU A 253 -9.86 -11.72 -19.70
CA GLU A 253 -11.00 -10.93 -19.20
C GLU A 253 -12.07 -11.74 -18.46
N LYS A 254 -12.10 -13.07 -18.59
CA LYS A 254 -13.06 -13.93 -17.89
C LYS A 254 -12.48 -15.28 -17.55
N GLN A 255 -12.20 -15.49 -16.27
CA GLN A 255 -12.36 -16.82 -15.66
C GLN A 255 -13.20 -16.68 -14.39
N HIS A 256 -14.45 -17.11 -14.49
CA HIS A 256 -15.30 -17.37 -13.33
C HIS A 256 -14.64 -18.47 -12.49
N VAL A 257 -13.90 -18.08 -11.45
CA VAL A 257 -13.36 -19.04 -10.48
C VAL A 257 -14.55 -19.59 -9.66
N LYS A 258 -14.87 -20.87 -9.88
CA LYS A 258 -15.78 -21.64 -9.02
C LYS A 258 -15.25 -21.57 -7.58
N LYS A 259 -16.06 -21.05 -6.65
CA LYS A 259 -15.74 -21.01 -5.22
C LYS A 259 -15.52 -22.45 -4.72
N GLN A 260 -14.30 -22.80 -4.36
CA GLN A 260 -14.05 -23.92 -3.43
C GLN A 260 -13.75 -23.35 -2.04
N PRO A 261 -14.35 -23.90 -0.98
CA PRO A 261 -14.14 -23.44 0.38
C PRO A 261 -12.88 -24.11 0.93
N HIS A 262 -11.73 -23.46 0.81
CA HIS A 262 -10.54 -23.87 1.55
C HIS A 262 -10.11 -22.79 2.54
N ARG A 263 -9.98 -23.24 3.79
CA ARG A 263 -9.50 -22.51 4.96
C ARG A 263 -8.16 -21.81 4.60
N PRO A 264 -7.98 -20.52 4.91
CA PRO A 264 -6.74 -19.82 4.57
C PRO A 264 -5.56 -20.44 5.33
N GLN A 265 -4.63 -21.02 4.57
CA GLN A 265 -3.27 -21.33 5.01
C GLN A 265 -2.44 -20.03 4.90
N PRO A 266 -1.44 -19.81 5.75
CA PRO A 266 -0.52 -18.68 5.59
C PRO A 266 0.18 -18.79 4.22
N ILE A 267 0.00 -17.77 3.38
CA ILE A 267 0.66 -17.64 2.07
C ILE A 267 1.80 -16.66 2.30
N LEU A 268 3.05 -17.11 2.10
CA LEU A 268 4.34 -16.42 2.31
C LEU A 268 4.95 -16.49 3.73
N ASN A 269 5.89 -17.44 3.89
CA ASN A 269 7.21 -17.11 4.45
C ASN A 269 8.15 -16.96 3.24
N MET A 270 8.71 -15.77 3.02
CA MET A 270 9.89 -15.63 2.16
C MET A 270 11.10 -15.82 3.07
N ASP A 271 11.52 -17.07 3.26
CA ASP A 271 12.82 -17.36 3.84
C ASP A 271 13.88 -17.01 2.79
N LEU A 272 14.43 -15.80 2.90
CA LEU A 272 15.73 -15.47 2.32
C LEU A 272 16.80 -16.12 3.19
N GLU A 273 16.88 -17.45 3.14
CA GLU A 273 18.05 -18.15 3.67
C GLU A 273 19.25 -17.82 2.80
N THR A 274 20.24 -17.23 3.44
CA THR A 274 21.58 -17.02 2.94
C THR A 274 22.18 -18.35 2.50
N SER A 275 22.30 -18.56 1.19
CA SER A 275 23.24 -19.56 0.67
C SER A 275 24.65 -19.11 1.01
N GLY A 276 25.30 -19.87 1.90
CA GLY A 276 26.60 -19.53 2.46
C GLY A 276 27.74 -19.48 1.45
N LYS A 277 28.78 -18.76 1.88
CA LYS A 277 30.15 -19.28 1.92
C LYS A 277 30.73 -19.00 3.30
#